data_AF-A0AAP9DVI7-F1
#
_entry.id   AF-A0AAP9DVI7-F1
#
_cell.length_a   1.000
_cell.length_b   1.000
_cell.length_c   1.000
_cell.angle_alpha   90.00
_cell.angle_beta   90.00
_cell.angle_gamma   90.00
#
_symmetry.space_group_name_H-M   'P 1'
#
loop_
_entity.id
_entity.type
_entity.pdbx_description
1 polymer ?
#
loop_
_entity_poly.entity_id
_entity_poly.type
_entity_poly.pdbx_seq_one_letter_code
_entity_poly.pdbx_strand_id
1 'polypeptide(L)'
;MKKYIATALVLVLVLAVLTVPQQDDYASWMKNRIKREADNVLMDWGVELAGERLIRSTSSCANYVVLSLCETKVTEQNKFRAIGAFHQFIALGRIQDLIRLN
;
A
#
# COMPACT_ATOMS: atom_id res chain seq x y z
N MET A 1 -39.67 2.00 3.70
CA MET A 1 -38.67 1.28 2.88
C MET A 1 -37.45 2.13 2.53
N LYS A 2 -37.59 3.35 1.97
CA LYS A 2 -36.45 4.23 1.62
C LYS A 2 -35.48 4.56 2.79
N LYS A 3 -36.00 4.67 4.02
CA LYS A 3 -35.18 4.95 5.23
C LYS A 3 -34.16 3.84 5.51
N TYR A 4 -34.53 2.57 5.35
CA TYR A 4 -33.62 1.43 5.57
C TYR A 4 -32.53 1.33 4.49
N ILE A 5 -32.87 1.70 3.25
CA ILE A 5 -31.90 1.75 2.14
C ILE A 5 -30.86 2.84 2.41
N ALA A 6 -31.29 4.02 2.87
CA ALA A 6 -30.37 5.10 3.25
C ALA A 6 -29.46 4.67 4.41
N THR A 7 -30.00 4.02 5.44
CA THR A 7 -29.19 3.51 6.56
C THR A 7 -28.19 2.46 6.10
N ALA A 8 -28.61 1.51 5.24
CA ALA A 8 -27.72 0.48 4.70
C ALA A 8 -26.59 1.09 3.85
N LEU A 9 -26.89 2.09 3.03
CA LEU A 9 -25.90 2.78 2.20
C LEU A 9 -24.83 3.50 3.05
N VAL A 10 -25.26 4.18 4.13
CA VAL A 10 -24.35 4.83 5.07
C VAL A 10 -23.47 3.79 5.77
N LEU A 11 -24.04 2.65 6.16
CA LEU A 11 -23.30 1.58 6.84
C LEU A 11 -22.21 0.98 5.92
N VAL A 12 -22.51 0.77 4.64
CA VAL A 12 -21.53 0.32 3.64
C VAL A 12 -20.41 1.35 3.45
N LEU A 13 -20.74 2.64 3.38
CA LEU A 13 -19.74 3.71 3.28
C LEU A 13 -18.82 3.77 4.51
N VAL A 14 -19.38 3.63 5.72
CA VAL A 14 -18.58 3.61 6.95
C VAL A 14 -17.64 2.40 6.98
N LEU A 15 -18.12 1.22 6.60
CA LEU A 15 -17.29 0.02 6.50
C LEU A 15 -16.18 0.16 5.44
N ALA A 16 -16.47 0.82 4.32
CA ALA A 16 -15.47 1.09 3.29
C ALA A 16 -14.35 2.01 3.81
N VAL A 17 -14.68 3.03 4.61
CA VAL A 17 -13.70 3.93 5.23
C VAL A 17 -12.86 3.21 6.29
N LEU A 18 -13.48 2.35 7.10
CA LEU A 18 -12.78 1.58 8.14
C LEU A 18 -11.84 0.50 7.58
N THR A 19 -12.04 0.08 6.34
CA THR A 19 -11.24 -0.96 5.68
C THR A 19 -10.13 -0.38 4.78
N VAL A 20 -9.92 0.94 4.81
CA VAL A 20 -8.83 1.59 4.08
C VAL A 20 -7.50 1.25 4.77
N PRO A 21 -6.58 0.55 4.07
CA PRO A 21 -5.32 0.16 4.67
C PRO A 21 -4.40 1.36 4.85
N GLN A 22 -3.67 1.42 5.96
CA GLN A 22 -2.80 2.53 6.33
C GLN A 22 -1.34 2.29 5.92
N GLN A 23 -0.47 3.26 6.21
CA GLN A 23 0.97 3.16 5.92
C GLN A 23 1.64 1.92 6.56
N ASP A 24 1.10 1.43 7.67
CA ASP A 24 1.63 0.27 8.38
C ASP A 24 1.31 -1.03 7.66
N ASP A 25 0.09 -1.12 7.14
CA ASP A 25 -0.33 -2.21 6.28
C ASP A 25 0.51 -2.23 4.98
N TYR A 26 0.89 -1.05 4.48
CA TYR A 26 1.76 -0.93 3.31
C TYR A 26 3.18 -1.43 3.59
N ALA A 27 3.76 -1.01 4.72
CA ALA A 27 5.11 -1.45 5.11
C ALA A 27 5.15 -2.98 5.31
N SER A 28 4.13 -3.54 5.95
CA SER A 28 3.98 -4.98 6.14
C SER A 28 3.81 -5.73 4.81
N TRP A 29 2.95 -5.22 3.92
CA TRP A 29 2.75 -5.79 2.60
C TRP A 29 4.04 -5.77 1.75
N MET A 30 4.79 -4.67 1.79
CA MET A 30 6.05 -4.52 1.06
C MET A 30 7.13 -5.45 1.62
N LYS A 31 7.25 -5.56 2.95
CA LYS A 31 8.11 -6.55 3.61
C LYS A 31 7.79 -7.96 3.15
N ASN A 32 6.51 -8.34 3.12
CA ASN A 32 6.07 -9.67 2.66
C ASN A 32 6.29 -9.90 1.15
N ARG A 33 6.30 -8.85 0.33
CA ARG A 33 6.71 -8.96 -1.08
C ARG A 33 8.20 -9.24 -1.19
N ILE A 34 9.03 -8.47 -0.50
CA ILE A 34 10.49 -8.65 -0.48
C ILE A 34 10.86 -10.04 0.04
N LYS A 35 10.23 -10.51 1.13
CA LYS A 35 10.46 -11.88 1.66
C LYS A 35 10.13 -12.97 0.63
N ARG A 36 9.09 -12.79 -0.18
CA ARG A 36 8.71 -13.76 -1.22
C ARG A 36 9.63 -13.73 -2.43
N GLU A 37 10.18 -12.57 -2.77
CA GLU A 37 11.17 -12.43 -3.85
C GLU A 37 12.60 -12.82 -3.40
N ALA A 38 12.92 -12.69 -2.11
CA ALA A 38 14.23 -12.98 -1.56
C ALA A 38 14.31 -14.42 -1.04
N ASP A 39 14.89 -15.31 -1.84
CA ASP A 39 15.08 -16.74 -1.51
C ASP A 39 16.16 -17.00 -0.42
N ASN A 40 16.54 -15.98 0.35
CA ASN A 40 17.68 -16.01 1.28
C ASN A 40 17.28 -15.60 2.71
N VAL A 41 17.44 -16.55 3.65
CA VAL A 41 17.15 -16.42 5.09
C VAL A 41 17.88 -15.23 5.76
N LEU A 42 19.05 -14.84 5.25
CA LEU A 42 19.81 -13.69 5.78
C LEU A 42 19.15 -12.35 5.44
N MET A 43 18.53 -12.26 4.27
CA MET A 43 17.79 -11.09 3.80
C MET A 43 16.49 -10.94 4.60
N ASP A 44 15.89 -12.08 4.98
CA ASP A 44 14.70 -12.16 5.82
C ASP A 44 14.88 -11.41 7.16
N TRP A 45 16.00 -11.68 7.85
CA TRP A 45 16.33 -11.05 9.13
C TRP A 45 16.62 -9.55 9.01
N GLY A 46 17.33 -9.11 7.97
CA GLY A 46 17.61 -7.70 7.73
C GLY A 46 16.35 -6.88 7.46
N VAL A 47 15.42 -7.45 6.68
CA VAL A 47 14.12 -6.85 6.38
C VAL A 47 13.20 -6.88 7.62
N GLU A 48 13.30 -7.90 8.48
CA GLU A 48 12.56 -7.99 9.74
C GLU A 48 12.91 -6.86 10.71
N LEU A 49 14.21 -6.58 10.90
CA LEU A 49 14.69 -5.61 11.89
C LEU A 49 14.61 -4.16 11.39
N ALA A 50 14.95 -3.92 10.11
CA ALA A 50 15.13 -2.58 9.57
C ALA A 50 14.19 -2.25 8.40
N GLY A 51 13.59 -3.27 7.77
CA GLY A 51 12.78 -3.10 6.56
C GLY A 51 11.57 -2.19 6.78
N GLU A 52 10.79 -2.41 7.84
CA GLU A 52 9.61 -1.57 8.12
C GLU A 52 9.96 -0.09 8.35
N ARG A 53 11.06 0.19 9.08
CA ARG A 53 11.50 1.56 9.33
C ARG A 53 12.06 2.23 8.08
N LEU A 54 12.86 1.51 7.29
CA LEU A 54 13.41 2.02 6.03
C LEU A 54 12.31 2.27 5.01
N ILE A 55 11.36 1.33 4.87
CA ILE A 55 10.20 1.48 4.00
C ILE A 55 9.38 2.67 4.47
N ARG A 56 9.05 2.80 5.77
CA ARG A 56 8.33 3.99 6.29
C ARG A 56 9.07 5.30 6.00
N SER A 57 10.40 5.34 6.18
CA SER A 57 11.19 6.57 5.99
C SER A 57 11.29 7.01 4.52
N THR A 58 11.24 6.06 3.59
CA THR A 58 11.34 6.31 2.16
C THR A 58 9.98 6.30 1.46
N SER A 59 8.90 6.01 2.19
CA SER A 59 7.54 5.90 1.67
C SER A 59 6.64 7.05 2.12
N SER A 60 5.91 7.61 1.17
CA SER A 60 4.87 8.60 1.40
C SER A 60 3.51 7.99 1.08
N CYS A 61 2.60 7.97 2.06
CA CYS A 61 1.24 7.47 1.86
C CYS A 61 0.23 8.63 1.91
N ALA A 62 -0.56 8.77 0.86
CA ALA A 62 -1.72 9.64 0.79
C ALA A 62 -2.98 8.81 1.05
N ASN A 63 -3.65 9.06 2.17
CA ASN A 63 -4.89 8.38 2.53
C ASN A 63 -6.09 9.16 1.97
N TYR A 64 -6.89 8.50 1.14
CA TYR A 64 -8.17 8.99 0.64
C TYR A 64 -9.31 8.22 1.34
N VAL A 65 -10.55 8.70 1.16
CA VAL A 65 -11.74 8.21 1.88
C VAL A 65 -11.97 6.70 1.76
N VAL A 66 -11.61 6.09 0.63
CA VAL A 66 -11.83 4.65 0.35
C VAL A 66 -10.59 3.92 -0.18
N LEU A 67 -9.47 4.63 -0.29
CA LEU A 67 -8.25 4.10 -0.88
C LEU A 67 -7.02 4.81 -0.30
N SER A 68 -5.89 4.14 -0.24
CA SER A 68 -4.61 4.71 0.11
C SER A 68 -3.65 4.61 -1.05
N LEU A 69 -2.86 5.64 -1.30
CA LEU A 69 -1.84 5.66 -2.33
C LEU A 69 -0.50 5.79 -1.65
N CYS A 70 0.31 4.73 -1.68
CA CYS A 70 1.63 4.72 -1.08
C CYS A 70 2.69 4.72 -2.17
N GLU A 71 3.68 5.58 -2.03
CA GLU A 71 4.82 5.72 -2.94
C GLU A 71 6.12 5.54 -2.16
N THR A 72 6.92 4.53 -2.51
CA THR A 72 8.27 4.31 -1.97
C THR A 72 9.31 4.83 -2.95
N LYS A 73 10.19 5.71 -2.48
CA LYS A 73 11.36 6.19 -3.24
C LYS A 73 12.57 5.32 -2.94
N VAL A 74 12.98 4.48 -3.90
CA VAL A 74 14.19 3.64 -3.77
C VAL A 74 15.42 4.36 -4.31
N THR A 75 15.23 5.20 -5.34
CA THR A 75 16.25 6.06 -5.94
C THR A 75 15.55 7.25 -6.62
N GLU A 76 16.25 8.34 -6.93
CA GLU A 76 15.63 9.53 -7.57
C GLU A 76 14.78 9.20 -8.81
N GLN A 77 15.22 8.21 -9.59
CA GLN A 77 14.53 7.75 -10.80
C GLN A 77 13.60 6.54 -10.58
N ASN A 78 13.77 5.80 -9.48
CA ASN A 78 13.02 4.58 -9.19
C ASN A 78 12.03 4.81 -8.05
N LYS A 79 10.77 5.04 -8.43
CA LYS A 79 9.63 5.17 -7.52
C LYS A 79 8.71 3.97 -7.70
N PHE A 80 8.40 3.30 -6.60
CA PHE A 80 7.37 2.27 -6.55
C PHE A 80 6.08 2.88 -6.03
N ARG A 81 4.96 2.63 -6.72
CA ARG A 81 3.63 3.04 -6.26
C ARG A 81 2.78 1.82 -5.97
N ALA A 82 1.97 1.91 -4.94
CA ALA A 82 0.93 0.95 -4.66
C ALA A 82 -0.34 1.68 -4.30
N ILE A 83 -1.46 1.07 -4.67
CA ILE A 83 -2.79 1.49 -4.25
C ILE A 83 -3.33 0.46 -3.27
N GLY A 84 -3.76 0.94 -2.12
CA GLY A 84 -4.41 0.20 -1.06
C GLY A 84 -5.92 0.42 -1.10
N ALA A 85 -6.69 -0.66 -1.09
CA ALA A 85 -8.13 -0.62 -0.89
C ALA A 85 -8.56 -1.94 -0.24
N PHE A 86 -9.59 -1.90 0.62
CA PHE A 86 -10.15 -3.11 1.25
C PHE A 86 -9.09 -4.03 1.90
N HIS A 87 -8.23 -3.48 2.76
CA HIS A 87 -7.11 -4.21 3.40
C HIS A 87 -6.05 -4.82 2.47
N GLN A 88 -6.08 -4.51 1.16
CA GLN A 88 -5.11 -5.05 0.21
C GLN A 88 -4.36 -3.93 -0.48
N PHE A 89 -3.05 -4.12 -0.68
CA PHE A 89 -2.23 -3.29 -1.55
C PHE A 89 -1.95 -4.00 -2.87
N ILE A 90 -2.06 -3.24 -3.94
CA ILE A 90 -1.72 -3.66 -5.30
C ILE A 90 -0.61 -2.73 -5.80
N ALA A 91 0.50 -3.32 -6.24
CA ALA A 91 1.54 -2.56 -6.93
C ALA A 91 0.96 -1.97 -8.21
N LEU A 92 0.97 -0.65 -8.31
CA LEU A 92 0.90 0.02 -9.60
C LEU A 92 2.33 -0.07 -10.16
N GLY A 93 2.50 -0.62 -11.36
CA GLY A 93 3.83 -0.87 -11.95
C GLY A 93 4.80 0.32 -11.85
N ARG A 94 6.09 0.10 -12.15
CA ARG A 94 7.08 1.18 -12.09
C ARG A 94 6.60 2.36 -12.95
N ILE A 95 6.66 3.58 -12.42
CA ILE A 95 6.33 4.79 -13.20
C ILE A 95 7.21 4.87 -14.47
N GLN A 96 8.40 4.28 -14.46
CA GLN A 96 9.27 4.16 -15.63
C GLN A 96 8.56 3.52 -16.85
N ASP A 97 7.61 2.60 -16.63
CA ASP A 97 6.84 1.95 -17.68
C ASP A 97 5.73 2.86 -18.25
N LEU A 98 5.26 3.84 -17.47
CA LEU A 98 4.28 4.84 -17.91
C LEU A 98 4.94 6.01 -18.65
N ILE A 99 6.19 6.36 -18.33
CA ILE A 99 6.94 7.44 -19.00
C ILE A 99 7.51 6.99 -20.36
N ARG A 100 7.74 5.68 -20.57
CA ARG A 100 8.18 5.15 -21.88
C ARG A 100 7.06 5.00 -22.93
N LEU A 101 5.82 5.33 -22.59
CA LEU A 101 4.67 5.29 -23.50
C LEU A 101 4.32 6.67 -24.11
N ASN A 102 5.16 7.69 -23.93
CA ASN A 102 4.99 9.01 -24.55
C ASN A 102 6.25 9.50 -25.24
#